data_AF-A0A413RQC0-F1
#
_entry.id   AF-A0A413RQC0-F1
#
_cell.length_a   1.000
_cell.length_b   1.000
_cell.length_c   1.000
_cell.angle_alpha   90.00
_cell.angle_beta   90.00
_cell.angle_gamma   90.00
#
_symmetry.space_group_name_H-M   'P 1'
#
loop_
_entity.id
_entity.type
_entity.pdbx_description
1 polymer ?
#
loop_
_entity_poly.entity_id
_entity_poly.type
_entity_poly.pdbx_seq_one_letter_code
_entity_poly.pdbx_strand_id
1 'polypeptide(L)'
;MNDDRYGSDVLGAGSAATHHRPARTSRPQPADRGLVVEEVTTGWVGAVTRVEKSGGQHVVVLEDRRGRTRTFPLGPGFWVDGEPVLLTAPVRQTAPAAPTRTASGSVAVHDARARVARASRIWVEGKHDAELVEKV
;
A
#
# COMPACT_ATOMS: atom_id res chain seq x y z
N MET A 1 31.75 51.40 30.07
CA MET A 1 31.47 49.97 30.18
C MET A 1 30.68 49.59 28.95
N ASN A 2 31.31 48.86 28.03
CA ASN A 2 30.66 48.46 26.78
C ASN A 2 30.09 47.05 27.03
N ASP A 3 28.81 46.98 27.40
CA ASP A 3 28.08 45.73 27.65
C ASP A 3 27.68 45.06 26.33
N ASP A 4 28.67 44.68 25.52
CA ASP A 4 28.41 43.81 24.37
C ASP A 4 28.35 42.35 24.82
N ARG A 5 27.14 41.86 25.08
CA ARG A 5 26.88 40.48 25.52
C ARG A 5 27.00 39.44 24.40
N TYR A 6 27.07 39.86 23.13
CA TYR A 6 26.94 38.95 21.99
C TYR A 6 28.20 38.89 21.13
N GLY A 7 29.11 39.86 21.27
CA GLY A 7 30.35 39.90 20.50
C GLY A 7 30.10 40.25 19.02
N SER A 8 31.13 40.78 18.37
CA SER A 8 31.03 41.31 17.00
C SER A 8 30.81 40.25 15.92
N ASP A 9 30.92 38.96 16.25
CA ASP A 9 30.74 37.87 15.30
C ASP A 9 30.03 36.68 15.95
N VAL A 10 28.70 36.76 15.99
CA VAL A 10 27.80 35.70 16.49
C VAL A 10 27.85 34.41 15.67
N LEU A 11 28.47 34.43 14.47
CA LEU A 11 28.72 33.25 13.64
C LEU A 11 30.21 32.86 13.60
N GLY A 12 31.06 33.66 14.24
CA GLY A 12 32.50 33.56 14.22
C GLY A 12 33.04 32.59 15.25
N ALA A 13 33.65 31.52 14.75
CA ALA A 13 34.68 30.74 15.45
C ALA A 13 34.32 30.03 16.77
N GLY A 14 33.05 30.00 17.21
CA GLY A 14 32.63 29.28 18.44
C GLY A 14 31.72 28.05 18.23
N SER A 15 31.21 27.82 17.03
CA SER A 15 30.09 26.89 16.78
C SER A 15 30.46 25.63 15.97
N ALA A 16 31.63 25.63 15.31
CA ALA A 16 31.95 24.60 14.33
C ALA A 16 32.05 23.18 14.91
N ALA A 17 32.38 22.99 16.20
CA ALA A 17 32.57 21.64 16.77
C ALA A 17 31.35 21.07 17.52
N THR A 18 30.32 21.88 17.83
CA THR A 18 29.18 21.45 18.67
C THR A 18 27.89 21.24 17.85
N HIS A 19 27.82 21.74 16.62
CA HIS A 19 26.59 21.76 15.81
C HIS A 19 26.53 20.71 14.69
N HIS A 20 27.46 19.76 14.65
CA HIS A 20 27.36 18.62 13.73
C HIS A 20 26.39 17.57 14.29
N ARG A 21 25.11 17.92 14.40
CA ARG A 21 24.08 16.87 14.53
C ARG A 21 24.20 16.01 13.27
N PRO A 22 24.39 14.69 13.38
CA PRO A 22 24.50 13.84 12.21
C PRO A 22 23.28 14.03 11.32
N ALA A 23 23.51 14.18 10.02
CA ALA A 23 22.44 14.33 9.05
C ALA A 23 21.48 13.13 9.19
N ARG A 24 20.19 13.42 9.40
CA ARG A 24 19.17 12.36 9.48
C ARG A 24 19.17 11.63 8.15
N THR A 25 19.37 10.32 8.19
CA THR A 25 19.41 9.50 6.98
C THR A 25 17.99 9.05 6.65
N SER A 26 17.52 9.40 5.44
CA SER A 26 16.20 8.95 4.97
C SER A 26 16.20 7.44 4.74
N ARG A 27 15.17 6.77 5.26
CA ARG A 27 14.94 5.34 5.01
C ARG A 27 13.98 5.15 3.83
N PRO A 28 14.22 4.18 2.93
CA PRO A 28 13.23 3.80 1.93
C PRO A 28 11.91 3.38 2.60
N GLN A 29 10.80 3.93 2.13
CA GLN A 29 9.46 3.64 2.64
C GLN A 29 8.51 3.43 1.45
N PRO A 30 7.93 2.23 1.27
CA PRO A 30 6.92 2.02 0.23
C PRO A 30 5.72 2.94 0.43
N ALA A 31 5.27 3.59 -0.64
CA ALA A 31 4.07 4.41 -0.65
C ALA A 31 2.82 3.52 -0.75
N ASP A 32 2.58 2.73 0.30
CA ASP A 32 1.42 1.87 0.44
C ASP A 32 0.16 2.69 0.69
N ARG A 33 -0.99 2.21 0.19
CA ARG A 33 -2.27 2.91 0.36
C ARG A 33 -2.61 3.05 1.84
N GLY A 34 -3.02 4.25 2.25
CA GLY A 34 -3.33 4.58 3.64
C GLY A 34 -2.13 5.05 4.46
N LEU A 35 -0.88 4.92 3.96
CA LEU A 35 0.28 5.51 4.62
C LEU A 35 0.10 7.03 4.71
N VAL A 36 0.17 7.58 5.92
CA VAL A 36 0.11 9.03 6.14
C VAL A 36 1.51 9.59 6.08
N VAL A 37 1.69 10.62 5.25
CA VAL A 37 2.98 11.29 5.07
C VAL A 37 2.79 12.80 5.12
N GLU A 38 3.85 13.50 5.50
CA GLU A 38 3.97 14.96 5.39
C GLU A 38 4.93 15.29 4.23
N GLU A 39 4.50 16.10 3.27
CA GLU A 39 5.39 16.68 2.26
C GLU A 39 6.01 17.98 2.81
N VAL A 40 7.34 17.99 2.93
CA VAL A 40 8.06 18.98 3.76
C VAL A 40 8.09 20.39 3.17
N THR A 41 7.99 20.54 1.85
CA THR A 41 8.08 21.85 1.19
C THR A 41 6.78 22.64 1.38
N THR A 42 5.63 21.97 1.28
CA THR A 42 4.31 22.62 1.36
C THR A 42 3.61 22.38 2.70
N GLY A 43 4.15 21.52 3.57
CA GLY A 43 3.54 21.12 4.84
C GLY A 43 2.24 20.33 4.65
N TRP A 44 2.07 19.68 3.50
CA TRP A 44 0.85 18.93 3.21
C TRP A 44 0.88 17.58 3.90
N VAL A 45 -0.12 17.31 4.74
CA VAL A 45 -0.29 16.03 5.41
C VAL A 45 -1.47 15.29 4.80
N GLY A 46 -1.24 14.06 4.35
CA GLY A 46 -2.29 13.24 3.76
C GLY A 46 -1.94 11.77 3.65
N ALA A 47 -2.98 10.94 3.46
CA ALA A 47 -2.86 9.52 3.23
C ALA A 47 -2.61 9.22 1.75
N VAL A 48 -1.71 8.29 1.46
CA VAL A 48 -1.47 7.78 0.11
C VAL A 48 -2.74 7.11 -0.41
N THR A 49 -3.30 7.63 -1.48
CA THR A 49 -4.45 7.02 -2.15
C THR A 49 -4.02 6.14 -3.30
N ARG A 50 -2.97 6.53 -4.03
CA ARG A 50 -2.37 5.77 -5.14
C ARG A 50 -1.01 6.33 -5.55
N VAL A 51 -0.26 5.53 -6.29
CA VAL A 51 0.97 5.92 -7.00
C VAL A 51 0.74 5.70 -8.49
N GLU A 52 1.09 6.69 -9.30
CA GLU A 52 0.88 6.70 -10.75
C GLU A 52 2.18 6.98 -11.49
N LYS A 53 2.20 6.67 -12.78
CA LYS A 53 3.26 7.10 -13.70
C LYS A 53 2.71 8.21 -14.59
N SER A 54 3.33 9.38 -14.57
CA SER A 54 2.94 10.55 -15.35
C SER A 54 4.17 11.20 -15.97
N GLY A 55 4.15 11.45 -17.28
CA GLY A 55 5.26 12.12 -17.97
C GLY A 55 6.63 11.42 -17.83
N GLY A 56 6.65 10.10 -17.64
CA GLY A 56 7.88 9.33 -17.41
C GLY A 56 8.35 9.29 -15.95
N GLN A 57 7.71 10.01 -15.04
CA GLN A 57 8.03 10.03 -13.60
C GLN A 57 6.96 9.32 -12.78
N HIS A 58 7.34 8.85 -11.59
CA HIS A 58 6.37 8.35 -10.60
C HIS A 58 5.89 9.49 -9.71
N VAL A 59 4.58 9.53 -9.47
CA VAL A 59 3.94 10.50 -8.59
C VAL A 59 3.09 9.78 -7.55
N VAL A 60 2.98 10.37 -6.37
CA VAL A 60 2.11 9.91 -5.29
C VAL A 60 0.95 10.88 -5.11
N VAL A 61 -0.25 10.33 -4.96
CA VAL A 61 -1.48 11.08 -4.74
C VAL A 61 -1.87 10.99 -3.28
N LEU A 62 -1.96 12.12 -2.60
CA LEU A 62 -2.26 12.23 -1.18
C LEU A 62 -3.61 12.88 -0.95
N GLU A 63 -4.40 12.31 -0.05
CA GLU A 63 -5.68 12.87 0.40
C GLU A 63 -5.55 13.39 1.84
N ASP A 64 -5.94 14.65 2.08
CA ASP A 64 -5.96 15.23 3.42
C ASP A 64 -7.21 14.80 4.23
N ARG A 65 -7.22 15.13 5.53
CA ARG A 65 -8.35 14.85 6.43
C ARG A 65 -9.69 15.52 6.04
N ARG A 66 -9.70 16.41 5.05
CA ARG A 66 -10.89 17.09 4.52
C ARG A 66 -11.29 16.51 3.15
N GLY A 67 -10.66 15.42 2.71
CA GLY A 67 -10.93 14.78 1.42
C GLY A 67 -10.32 15.51 0.21
N ARG A 68 -9.45 16.51 0.42
CA ARG A 68 -8.79 17.20 -0.70
C ARG A 68 -7.60 16.37 -1.16
N THR A 69 -7.41 16.29 -2.47
CA THR A 69 -6.34 15.50 -3.07
C THR A 69 -5.27 16.39 -3.71
N ARG A 70 -4.00 16.04 -3.53
CA ARG A 70 -2.85 16.65 -4.22
C ARG A 70 -1.85 15.59 -4.69
N THR A 71 -1.13 15.91 -5.76
CA THR A 71 -0.14 15.04 -6.38
C THR A 71 1.26 15.60 -6.15
N PHE A 72 2.18 14.72 -5.78
CA PHE A 72 3.58 15.07 -5.51
C PHE A 72 4.52 14.09 -6.24
N PRO A 73 5.74 14.51 -6.61
CA PRO A 73 6.75 13.59 -7.11
C PRO A 73 7.07 12.51 -6.08
N LEU A 74 7.20 11.26 -6.52
CA LEU A 74 7.65 10.17 -5.66
C LEU A 74 9.16 10.28 -5.42
N GLY A 75 9.61 10.10 -4.17
CA GLY A 75 11.03 10.17 -3.82
C GLY A 75 11.27 10.83 -2.46
N PRO A 76 12.34 11.63 -2.30
CA PRO A 76 12.62 12.32 -1.03
C PRO A 76 11.66 13.49 -0.81
N GLY A 77 11.73 14.11 0.38
CA GLY A 77 10.91 15.27 0.73
C GLY A 77 9.65 14.93 1.53
N PHE A 78 9.59 13.73 2.09
CA PHE A 78 8.48 13.30 2.92
C PHE A 78 8.94 12.91 4.31
N TRP A 79 8.08 13.14 5.31
CA TRP A 79 8.21 12.62 6.66
C TRP A 79 7.11 11.63 6.99
N VAL A 80 7.46 10.62 7.78
CA VAL A 80 6.53 9.72 8.47
C VAL A 80 6.83 9.83 9.95
N ASP A 81 5.84 10.19 10.76
CA ASP A 81 5.99 10.41 12.21
C ASP A 81 7.17 11.34 12.56
N GLY A 82 7.40 12.35 11.71
CA GLY A 82 8.49 13.32 11.86
C GLY A 82 9.87 12.82 11.43
N GLU A 83 10.01 11.58 10.97
CA GLU A 83 11.26 11.01 10.43
C GLU A 83 11.31 11.14 8.90
N PRO A 84 12.45 11.57 8.32
CA PRO A 84 12.59 11.70 6.88
C PRO A 84 12.60 10.33 6.21
N VAL A 85 11.84 10.22 5.13
CA VAL A 85 11.74 9.01 4.31
C VAL A 85 12.01 9.31 2.84
N LEU A 86 12.47 8.28 2.15
CA LEU A 86 12.49 8.22 0.70
C LEU A 86 11.27 7.40 0.28
N LEU A 87 10.22 8.03 -0.22
CA LEU A 87 9.06 7.29 -0.71
C LEU A 87 9.42 6.49 -1.96
N THR A 88 9.14 5.20 -1.94
CA THR A 88 9.37 4.27 -3.04
C THR A 88 8.06 3.73 -3.58
N ALA A 89 8.10 3.14 -4.78
CA ALA A 89 6.91 2.54 -5.37
C ALA A 89 6.38 1.41 -4.46
N PRO A 90 5.05 1.26 -4.32
CA PRO A 90 4.47 0.22 -3.49
C PRO A 90 4.93 -1.17 -3.97
N VAL A 91 5.28 -2.03 -3.02
CA VAL A 91 5.68 -3.40 -3.32
C VAL A 91 4.43 -4.17 -3.71
N ARG A 92 4.29 -4.51 -5.00
CA ARG A 92 3.21 -5.41 -5.42
C ARG A 92 3.43 -6.78 -4.79
N GLN A 93 2.66 -7.11 -3.77
CA GLN A 93 2.45 -8.49 -3.37
C GLN A 93 1.71 -9.16 -4.52
N THR A 94 2.42 -9.99 -5.29
CA THR A 94 1.78 -10.88 -6.25
C THR A 94 0.79 -11.74 -5.49
N ALA A 95 -0.48 -11.69 -5.84
CA ALA A 95 -1.47 -12.59 -5.27
C ALA A 95 -0.97 -14.04 -5.42
N PRO A 96 -1.19 -14.92 -4.43
CA PRO A 96 -0.87 -16.33 -4.57
C PRO A 96 -1.47 -16.83 -5.89
N ALA A 97 -0.69 -17.59 -6.66
CA ALA A 97 -1.20 -18.26 -7.85
C ALA A 97 -2.48 -19.01 -7.47
N ALA A 98 -3.54 -18.85 -8.26
CA ALA A 98 -4.80 -19.54 -8.01
C ALA A 98 -4.51 -21.04 -7.81
N PRO A 99 -5.08 -21.68 -6.78
CA PRO A 99 -4.78 -23.07 -6.49
C PRO A 99 -5.12 -23.93 -7.72
N THR A 100 -4.11 -24.56 -8.31
CA THR A 100 -4.27 -25.49 -9.45
C THR A 100 -5.03 -26.77 -9.06
N ARG A 101 -5.24 -26.98 -7.75
CA ARG A 101 -6.00 -28.10 -7.21
C ARG A 101 -7.22 -27.60 -6.45
N THR A 102 -8.39 -28.14 -6.81
CA THR A 102 -9.61 -27.95 -6.02
C THR A 102 -9.48 -28.71 -4.69
N ALA A 103 -10.29 -28.36 -3.69
CA ALA A 103 -10.29 -29.01 -2.37
C ALA A 103 -10.54 -30.53 -2.40
N SER A 104 -10.98 -31.08 -3.54
CA SER A 104 -11.17 -32.52 -3.76
C SER A 104 -9.97 -33.21 -4.42
N GLY A 105 -8.87 -32.50 -4.71
CA GLY A 105 -7.63 -33.06 -5.26
C GLY A 105 -7.55 -33.17 -6.79
N SER A 106 -8.54 -32.66 -7.52
CA SER A 106 -8.54 -32.65 -9.00
C SER A 106 -7.79 -31.44 -9.57
N VAL A 107 -7.04 -31.66 -10.66
CA VAL A 107 -6.35 -30.60 -11.42
C VAL A 107 -7.39 -29.84 -12.24
N ALA A 108 -7.48 -28.52 -12.05
CA ALA A 108 -8.35 -27.68 -12.85
C ALA A 108 -7.82 -27.62 -14.29
N VAL A 109 -8.52 -28.29 -15.21
CA VAL A 109 -8.26 -28.23 -16.66
C VAL A 109 -9.06 -27.05 -17.22
N HIS A 110 -8.36 -26.05 -17.75
CA HIS A 110 -8.96 -24.80 -18.24
C HIS A 110 -9.60 -24.88 -19.64
N ASP A 111 -9.66 -26.06 -20.28
CA ASP A 111 -10.10 -26.17 -21.68
C ASP A 111 -10.85 -27.48 -22.05
N ALA A 112 -11.54 -28.11 -21.10
CA ALA A 112 -12.33 -29.31 -21.40
C ALA A 112 -13.78 -28.93 -21.78
N ARG A 113 -14.15 -29.15 -23.06
CA ARG A 113 -15.56 -29.17 -23.48
C ARG A 113 -16.32 -30.24 -22.67
N ALA A 114 -17.39 -29.82 -22.01
CA ALA A 114 -18.27 -30.71 -21.24
C ALA A 114 -18.78 -31.86 -22.14
N ARG A 115 -18.46 -33.11 -21.76
CA ARG A 115 -18.98 -34.30 -22.42
C ARG A 115 -20.11 -34.86 -21.55
N VAL A 116 -21.30 -34.95 -22.15
CA VAL A 116 -22.58 -35.37 -21.57
C VAL A 116 -22.46 -36.71 -20.84
N ALA A 117 -23.04 -36.79 -19.63
CA ALA A 117 -23.17 -38.04 -18.88
C ALA A 117 -24.04 -39.04 -19.66
N ARG A 118 -23.47 -40.21 -19.98
CA ARG A 118 -24.21 -41.35 -20.53
C ARG A 118 -25.13 -41.91 -19.45
N ALA A 119 -26.37 -42.21 -19.81
CA ALA A 119 -27.39 -42.77 -18.92
C ALA A 119 -26.90 -44.07 -18.26
N SER A 120 -26.62 -44.03 -16.95
CA SER A 120 -26.51 -45.23 -16.14
C SER A 120 -27.83 -45.42 -15.38
N ARG A 121 -28.55 -46.48 -15.74
CA ARG A 121 -29.74 -46.97 -15.03
C ARG A 121 -29.30 -47.40 -13.63
N ILE A 122 -29.85 -46.78 -12.60
CA ILE A 122 -29.69 -47.25 -11.22
C ILE A 122 -31.03 -47.86 -10.82
N TRP A 123 -31.01 -49.16 -10.54
CA TRP A 123 -32.12 -49.86 -9.90
C TRP A 123 -31.98 -49.63 -8.39
N VAL A 124 -32.99 -49.04 -7.75
CA VAL A 124 -33.03 -48.90 -6.29
C VAL A 124 -34.14 -49.80 -5.80
N GLU A 125 -33.78 -51.02 -5.40
CA GLU A 125 -34.60 -51.85 -4.53
C GLU A 125 -34.46 -51.25 -3.12
N GLY A 126 -35.31 -50.28 -2.81
CA GLY A 126 -35.23 -49.51 -1.57
C GLY A 126 -36.60 -48.97 -1.22
N LYS A 127 -37.34 -49.76 -0.47
CA LYS A 127 -38.60 -49.43 0.20
C LYS A 127 -38.39 -48.22 1.11
N HIS A 128 -38.64 -47.00 0.62
CA HIS A 128 -38.81 -45.83 1.48
C HIS A 128 -39.89 -44.90 0.93
N ASP A 129 -41.03 -45.04 1.60
CA ASP A 129 -42.23 -44.22 1.59
C ASP A 129 -41.95 -42.87 2.25
N ALA A 130 -42.43 -41.77 1.65
CA ALA A 130 -42.60 -40.49 2.32
C ALA A 130 -43.65 -39.66 1.55
N GLU A 131 -44.71 -39.34 2.27
CA GLU A 131 -46.02 -38.89 1.82
C GLU A 131 -46.06 -37.47 1.25
N LEU A 132 -47.08 -37.27 0.40
CA LEU A 132 -47.63 -35.99 -0.05
C LEU A 132 -47.98 -35.08 1.13
N VAL A 133 -47.68 -33.77 1.04
CA VAL A 133 -48.66 -32.71 1.35
C VAL A 133 -48.43 -31.51 0.43
N GLU A 134 -49.47 -31.19 -0.33
CA GLU A 134 -49.66 -30.04 -1.20
C GLU A 134 -50.18 -28.81 -0.39
N LYS A 135 -50.11 -27.62 -1.04
CA LYS A 135 -50.85 -26.35 -0.84
C LYS A 135 -50.07 -25.22 -0.15
N VAL A 136 -50.04 -23.98 -0.65
CA VAL A 136 -50.84 -23.24 -1.66
C VAL A 136 -49.91 -22.49 -2.62
#